data_AF-A0A439CM97-F1
#
_entry.id   AF-A0A439CM97-F1
#
_cell.length_a   1.000
_cell.length_b   1.000
_cell.length_c   1.000
_cell.angle_alpha   90.00
_cell.angle_beta   90.00
_cell.angle_gamma   90.00
#
_symmetry.space_group_name_H-M   'P 1'
#
loop_
_entity.id
_entity.type
_entity.pdbx_description
1 polymer ?
#
loop_
_entity_poly.entity_id
_entity_poly.type
_entity_poly.pdbx_seq_one_letter_code
_entity_poly.pdbx_strand_id
1 'polypeptide(L)'
;MTPHKTAAPSARPVPETWQMGTEAFERRMPHHDGIKALWETKWSFPCSKAVYPFHDGAYADFEPIFLGLIARGVDDGYSPAYTEAFFETAEALEKAGDEATAAGDQSAASSLYLRAACVLRIARFPKKVYLKAAGSWEVPIAEVQIPHVAAAATDRPVISAYVRVPPNQTASPAVLLFTGLDGYRPDNTG
;
A
#
# COMPACT_ATOMS: atom_id res chain seq x y z
N MET A 1 -30.70 13.73 -16.72
CA MET A 1 -29.80 13.15 -15.69
C MET A 1 -30.61 13.00 -14.42
N THR A 2 -31.02 11.77 -14.12
CA THR A 2 -31.79 11.44 -12.92
C THR A 2 -30.79 11.20 -11.79
N PRO A 3 -30.94 11.82 -10.60
CA PRO A 3 -30.02 11.58 -9.50
C PRO A 3 -30.15 10.13 -9.05
N HIS A 4 -29.02 9.43 -8.94
CA HIS A 4 -28.97 8.11 -8.31
C HIS A 4 -29.40 8.28 -6.85
N LYS A 5 -30.67 7.92 -6.57
CA LYS A 5 -31.17 7.73 -5.22
C LYS A 5 -30.34 6.59 -4.61
N THR A 6 -29.46 6.93 -3.69
CA THR A 6 -28.73 5.97 -2.86
C THR A 6 -29.78 5.14 -2.13
N ALA A 7 -29.95 3.88 -2.53
CA ALA A 7 -30.76 2.95 -1.75
C ALA A 7 -30.10 2.83 -0.37
N ALA A 8 -30.89 3.03 0.69
CA ALA A 8 -30.41 2.78 2.04
C ALA A 8 -29.88 1.33 2.10
N PRO A 9 -28.71 1.08 2.70
CA PRO A 9 -28.18 -0.26 2.79
C PRO A 9 -29.21 -1.13 3.50
N SER A 10 -29.62 -2.23 2.86
CA SER A 10 -30.34 -3.32 3.51
C SER A 10 -29.58 -3.67 4.78
N ALA A 11 -30.19 -3.41 5.94
CA ALA A 11 -29.61 -3.76 7.23
C ALA A 11 -29.42 -5.28 7.23
N ARG A 12 -28.18 -5.73 7.02
CA ARG A 12 -27.85 -7.14 7.26
C ARG A 12 -28.20 -7.40 8.73
N PRO A 13 -28.91 -8.49 9.06
CA PRO A 13 -29.11 -8.86 10.45
C PRO A 13 -27.73 -8.94 11.12
N VAL A 14 -27.62 -8.32 12.30
CA VAL A 14 -26.38 -8.37 13.10
C VAL A 14 -26.05 -9.85 13.31
N PRO A 15 -24.82 -10.31 13.00
CA PRO A 15 -24.44 -11.69 13.29
C PRO A 15 -24.73 -11.98 14.77
N GLU A 16 -25.52 -13.00 15.07
CA GLU A 16 -25.98 -13.30 16.44
C GLU A 16 -24.82 -13.52 17.42
N THR A 17 -23.62 -13.83 16.91
CA THR A 17 -22.39 -13.95 17.70
C THR A 17 -21.15 -13.66 16.84
N TRP A 18 -20.38 -12.64 17.20
CA TRP A 18 -18.98 -12.53 16.75
C TRP A 18 -18.14 -13.53 17.54
N GLN A 19 -17.22 -14.26 16.88
CA GLN A 19 -16.37 -15.25 17.56
C GLN A 19 -15.51 -14.64 18.68
N MET A 20 -15.11 -13.38 18.54
CA MET A 20 -14.37 -12.62 19.55
C MET A 20 -15.28 -11.83 20.51
N GLY A 21 -16.61 -11.93 20.35
CA GLY A 21 -17.61 -11.14 21.08
C GLY A 21 -17.82 -9.73 20.50
N THR A 22 -19.02 -9.20 20.71
CA THR A 22 -19.42 -7.85 20.25
C THR A 22 -18.54 -6.77 20.87
N GLU A 23 -18.16 -6.91 22.14
CA GLU A 23 -17.28 -5.94 22.82
C GLU A 23 -15.94 -5.79 22.10
N ALA A 24 -15.30 -6.89 21.70
CA ALA A 24 -14.03 -6.83 20.98
C ALA A 24 -14.18 -6.21 19.58
N PHE A 25 -15.30 -6.49 18.90
CA PHE A 25 -15.59 -5.96 17.58
C PHE A 25 -15.87 -4.45 17.59
N GLU A 26 -16.63 -3.98 18.58
CA GLU A 26 -17.04 -2.58 18.72
C GLU A 26 -16.00 -1.72 19.46
N ARG A 27 -14.97 -2.34 20.05
CA ARG A 27 -13.93 -1.63 20.80
C ARG A 27 -13.21 -0.62 19.92
N ARG A 28 -13.35 0.65 20.28
CA ARG A 28 -12.56 1.75 19.71
C ARG A 28 -11.19 1.81 20.39
N MET A 29 -10.12 1.85 19.59
CA MET A 29 -8.76 1.93 20.07
C MET A 29 -8.25 3.39 20.03
N PRO A 30 -7.25 3.78 20.85
CA PRO A 30 -6.78 5.16 20.92
C PRO A 30 -6.31 5.74 19.57
N HIS A 31 -5.72 4.92 18.71
CA HIS A 31 -5.27 5.34 17.38
C HIS A 31 -6.41 5.65 16.39
N HIS A 32 -7.68 5.42 16.78
CA HIS A 32 -8.84 5.84 16.01
C HIS A 32 -9.22 7.31 16.28
N ASP A 33 -8.52 8.00 17.19
CA ASP A 33 -8.72 9.42 17.55
C ASP A 33 -7.97 10.41 16.64
N GLY A 34 -7.89 10.10 15.35
CA GLY A 34 -7.28 10.98 14.34
C GLY A 34 -5.81 10.68 14.05
N ILE A 35 -5.23 11.43 13.12
CA ILE A 35 -3.87 11.17 12.59
C ILE A 35 -2.81 11.41 13.65
N LYS A 36 -3.01 12.36 14.56
CA LYS A 36 -2.09 12.57 15.69
C LYS A 36 -2.01 11.33 16.58
N ALA A 37 -3.15 10.82 17.01
CA ALA A 37 -3.22 9.64 17.87
C ALA A 37 -2.66 8.40 17.16
N LEU A 38 -2.95 8.23 15.87
CA LEU A 38 -2.39 7.18 15.03
C LEU A 38 -0.86 7.24 14.97
N TRP A 39 -0.31 8.42 14.66
CA TRP A 39 1.13 8.64 14.55
C TRP A 39 1.84 8.36 15.88
N GLU A 40 1.39 8.98 16.96
CA GLU A 40 2.07 8.93 18.27
C GLU A 40 1.95 7.55 18.93
N THR A 41 0.83 6.84 18.77
CA THR A 41 0.58 5.59 19.51
C THR A 41 0.83 4.32 18.71
N LYS A 42 0.83 4.41 17.36
CA LYS A 42 0.91 3.23 16.50
C LYS A 42 1.93 3.32 15.38
N TRP A 43 2.10 4.45 14.72
CA TRP A 43 2.83 4.48 13.44
C TRP A 43 4.26 5.02 13.52
N SER A 44 4.55 5.99 14.38
CA SER A 44 5.89 6.57 14.52
C SER A 44 6.94 5.51 14.88
N PHE A 45 6.64 4.63 15.85
CA PHE A 45 7.57 3.57 16.25
C PHE A 45 7.83 2.54 15.14
N PRO A 46 6.82 1.90 14.51
CA PRO A 46 7.05 1.01 13.37
C PRO A 46 7.77 1.70 12.20
N CYS A 47 7.44 2.95 11.92
CA CYS A 47 8.12 3.76 10.90
C CYS A 47 9.62 3.90 11.20
N SER A 48 9.98 4.20 12.45
CA SER A 48 11.38 4.31 12.89
C SER A 48 12.18 3.01 12.77
N LYS A 49 11.49 1.87 12.69
CA LYS A 49 12.10 0.54 12.57
C LYS A 49 12.00 -0.04 11.16
N ALA A 50 11.38 0.69 10.22
CA ALA A 50 11.07 0.19 8.88
C ALA A 50 10.36 -1.18 8.90
N VAL A 51 9.48 -1.40 9.89
CA VAL A 51 8.65 -2.62 10.00
C VAL A 51 7.23 -2.32 9.57
N TYR A 52 6.42 -3.37 9.32
CA TYR A 52 5.04 -3.22 8.83
C TYR A 52 4.26 -2.10 9.53
N PRO A 53 3.63 -1.16 8.78
CA PRO A 53 3.52 -1.10 7.31
C PRO A 53 4.64 -0.29 6.61
N PHE A 54 5.79 -0.03 7.22
CA PHE A 54 6.84 0.87 6.71
C PHE A 54 8.10 0.15 6.17
N HIS A 55 7.98 -1.12 5.76
CA HIS A 55 9.08 -1.80 5.06
C HIS A 55 9.53 -0.98 3.85
N ASP A 56 10.85 -0.97 3.63
CA ASP A 56 11.56 -0.17 2.64
C ASP A 56 11.46 1.36 2.78
N GLY A 57 10.72 1.86 3.77
CA GLY A 57 10.58 3.29 4.04
C GLY A 57 11.68 3.83 4.96
N ALA A 58 11.88 5.14 4.96
CA ALA A 58 12.72 5.83 5.93
C ALA A 58 11.89 6.80 6.77
N TYR A 59 12.15 6.87 8.08
CA TYR A 59 11.42 7.74 9.00
C TYR A 59 11.39 9.21 8.54
N ALA A 60 12.50 9.70 7.99
CA ALA A 60 12.65 11.06 7.47
C ALA A 60 11.70 11.38 6.30
N ASP A 61 11.22 10.37 5.56
CA ASP A 61 10.24 10.55 4.48
C ASP A 61 8.83 10.80 5.04
N PHE A 62 8.53 10.26 6.22
CA PHE A 62 7.17 10.23 6.76
C PHE A 62 6.92 11.27 7.84
N GLU A 63 7.88 11.51 8.73
CA GLU A 63 7.68 12.44 9.85
C GLU A 63 7.19 13.82 9.40
N PRO A 64 7.78 14.47 8.38
CA PRO A 64 7.29 15.77 7.92
C PRO A 64 5.85 15.73 7.39
N ILE A 65 5.46 14.63 6.74
CA ILE A 65 4.11 14.43 6.21
C ILE A 65 3.10 14.36 7.36
N PHE A 66 3.36 13.50 8.36
CA PHE A 66 2.45 13.33 9.49
C PHE A 66 2.36 14.59 10.35
N LEU A 67 3.48 15.27 10.62
CA LEU A 67 3.47 16.56 11.32
C LEU A 67 2.67 17.61 10.54
N GLY A 68 2.79 17.64 9.20
CA GLY A 68 2.00 18.51 8.34
C GLY A 68 0.49 18.21 8.39
N LEU A 69 0.10 16.93 8.35
CA LEU A 69 -1.30 16.51 8.50
C LEU A 69 -1.88 16.91 9.85
N ILE A 70 -1.11 16.70 10.94
CA ILE A 70 -1.50 17.07 12.31
C ILE A 70 -1.68 18.58 12.42
N ALA A 71 -0.73 19.36 11.90
CA ALA A 71 -0.79 20.83 11.95
C ALA A 71 -2.01 21.39 11.19
N ARG A 72 -2.44 20.72 10.11
CA ARG A 72 -3.61 21.11 9.31
C ARG A 72 -4.94 20.53 9.82
N GLY A 73 -4.92 19.66 10.83
CA GLY A 73 -6.13 18.98 11.33
C GLY A 73 -6.75 18.01 10.32
N VAL A 74 -5.93 17.36 9.48
CA VAL A 74 -6.40 16.35 8.52
C VAL A 74 -6.46 15.00 9.23
N ASP A 75 -7.65 14.62 9.71
CA ASP A 75 -7.85 13.37 10.45
C ASP A 75 -8.51 12.24 9.65
N ASP A 76 -9.12 12.56 8.50
CA ASP A 76 -9.73 11.57 7.63
C ASP A 76 -8.70 10.94 6.68
N GLY A 77 -8.27 9.72 7.01
CA GLY A 77 -7.35 8.92 6.19
C GLY A 77 -7.91 8.42 4.85
N TYR A 78 -9.16 8.75 4.52
CA TYR A 78 -9.78 8.53 3.21
C TYR A 78 -9.97 9.82 2.41
N SER A 79 -9.63 10.97 2.98
CA SER A 79 -9.76 12.25 2.30
C SER A 79 -8.69 12.46 1.23
N PRO A 80 -8.98 13.21 0.16
CA PRO A 80 -7.97 13.64 -0.80
C PRO A 80 -6.80 14.37 -0.12
N ALA A 81 -7.09 15.23 0.86
CA ALA A 81 -6.07 15.98 1.59
C ALA A 81 -5.07 15.09 2.35
N TYR A 82 -5.51 13.93 2.83
CA TYR A 82 -4.61 12.93 3.39
C TYR A 82 -3.68 12.38 2.30
N THR A 83 -4.23 11.87 1.20
CA THR A 83 -3.45 11.26 0.10
C THR A 83 -2.49 12.25 -0.56
N GLU A 84 -2.92 13.49 -0.81
CA GLU A 84 -2.12 14.53 -1.46
C GLU A 84 -0.89 14.93 -0.65
N ALA A 85 -0.94 14.82 0.69
CA ALA A 85 0.17 15.16 1.57
C ALA A 85 1.43 14.31 1.33
N PHE A 86 1.31 13.18 0.64
CA PHE A 86 2.41 12.25 0.37
C PHE A 86 3.05 12.44 -1.01
N PHE A 87 2.42 13.18 -1.93
CA PHE A 87 2.85 13.25 -3.33
C PHE A 87 4.21 13.91 -3.49
N GLU A 88 4.45 15.04 -2.83
CA GLU A 88 5.72 15.76 -2.95
C GLU A 88 6.93 14.88 -2.57
N THR A 89 6.85 14.19 -1.43
CA THR A 89 7.92 13.27 -1.00
C THR A 89 8.08 12.10 -1.96
N ALA A 90 6.97 11.49 -2.42
CA ALA A 90 7.02 10.37 -3.35
C ALA A 90 7.64 10.77 -4.70
N GLU A 91 7.24 11.91 -5.26
CA GLU A 91 7.76 12.45 -6.52
C GLU A 91 9.25 12.81 -6.41
N ALA A 92 9.67 13.41 -5.29
CA ALA A 92 11.07 13.72 -5.05
C ALA A 92 11.94 12.45 -4.99
N LEU A 93 11.47 11.40 -4.31
CA LEU A 93 12.15 10.11 -4.24
C LEU A 93 12.19 9.41 -5.61
N GLU A 94 11.08 9.41 -6.35
CA GLU A 94 11.02 8.84 -7.70
C GLU A 94 12.00 9.55 -8.64
N LYS A 95 12.02 10.89 -8.61
CA LYS A 95 12.94 11.69 -9.41
C LYS A 95 14.40 11.39 -9.07
N ALA A 96 14.75 11.30 -7.78
CA ALA A 96 16.09 10.93 -7.36
C ALA A 96 16.47 9.50 -7.83
N GLY A 97 15.50 8.59 -7.86
CA GLY A 97 15.68 7.25 -8.42
C GLY A 97 15.94 7.27 -9.93
N ASP A 98 15.20 8.10 -10.67
CA ASP A 98 15.39 8.30 -12.11
C ASP A 98 16.81 8.88 -12.40
N GLU A 99 17.26 9.84 -11.59
CA GLU A 99 18.61 10.41 -11.66
C GLU A 99 19.71 9.37 -11.36
N ALA A 100 19.53 8.55 -10.32
CA ALA A 100 20.46 7.47 -9.99
C ALA A 100 20.53 6.40 -11.11
N THR A 101 19.38 6.09 -11.73
CA THR A 101 19.29 5.20 -12.90
C THR A 101 20.11 5.77 -14.06
N ALA A 102 19.95 7.05 -14.36
CA ALA A 102 20.69 7.74 -15.42
C ALA A 102 22.21 7.79 -15.15
N ALA A 103 22.61 7.83 -13.88
CA ALA A 103 24.01 7.73 -13.45
C ALA A 103 24.57 6.29 -13.45
N GLY A 104 23.74 5.27 -13.71
CA GLY A 104 24.12 3.86 -13.71
C GLY A 104 24.14 3.19 -12.33
N ASP A 105 23.69 3.87 -11.28
CA ASP A 105 23.61 3.31 -9.93
C ASP A 105 22.24 2.65 -9.69
N GLN A 106 22.11 1.42 -10.17
CA GLN A 106 20.87 0.63 -10.07
C GLN A 106 20.48 0.30 -8.62
N SER A 107 21.44 0.18 -7.71
CA SER A 107 21.20 -0.14 -6.31
C SER A 107 20.58 1.05 -5.58
N ALA A 108 21.18 2.24 -5.77
CA ALA A 108 20.63 3.48 -5.23
C ALA A 108 19.25 3.78 -5.84
N ALA A 109 19.09 3.60 -7.15
CA ALA A 109 17.80 3.77 -7.83
C ALA A 109 16.71 2.86 -7.24
N SER A 110 16.99 1.55 -7.12
CA SER A 110 16.05 0.59 -6.52
C SER A 110 15.64 1.01 -5.11
N SER A 111 16.61 1.43 -4.29
CA SER A 111 16.35 1.85 -2.90
C SER A 111 15.44 3.09 -2.84
N LEU A 112 15.63 4.06 -3.74
CA LEU A 112 14.81 5.27 -3.83
C LEU A 112 13.39 4.98 -4.33
N TYR A 113 13.26 4.13 -5.35
CA TYR A 113 11.95 3.72 -5.85
C TYR A 113 11.15 2.90 -4.82
N LEU A 114 11.81 2.06 -4.02
CA LEU A 114 11.14 1.34 -2.93
C LEU A 114 10.64 2.28 -1.83
N ARG A 115 11.44 3.28 -1.44
CA ARG A 115 11.00 4.33 -0.52
C ARG A 115 9.80 5.10 -1.07
N ALA A 116 9.84 5.51 -2.34
CA ALA A 116 8.72 6.18 -3.00
C ALA A 116 7.45 5.29 -3.05
N ALA A 117 7.61 4.00 -3.37
CA ALA A 117 6.53 3.03 -3.34
C ALA A 117 5.93 2.86 -1.94
N CYS A 118 6.77 2.82 -0.90
CA CYS A 118 6.33 2.77 0.49
C CYS A 118 5.52 4.01 0.87
N VAL A 119 5.99 5.21 0.51
CA VAL A 119 5.26 6.48 0.72
C VAL A 119 3.88 6.44 0.05
N LEU A 120 3.82 6.06 -1.22
CA LEU A 120 2.56 5.95 -1.97
C LEU A 120 1.62 4.87 -1.43
N ARG A 121 2.16 3.80 -0.84
CA ARG A 121 1.35 2.75 -0.20
C ARG A 121 0.66 3.27 1.06
N ILE A 122 1.36 4.03 1.89
CA ILE A 122 0.76 4.70 3.06
C ILE A 122 -0.26 5.77 2.63
N ALA A 123 -0.05 6.40 1.46
CA ALA A 123 -1.02 7.28 0.81
C ALA A 123 -2.24 6.58 0.19
N ARG A 124 -2.29 5.23 0.22
CA ARG A 124 -3.30 4.37 -0.42
C ARG A 124 -3.30 4.43 -1.96
N PHE A 125 -2.16 4.70 -2.60
CA PHE A 125 -1.98 4.74 -4.05
C PHE A 125 -0.78 3.91 -4.60
N PRO A 126 -0.62 2.61 -4.28
CA PRO A 126 0.62 1.88 -4.59
C PRO A 126 0.55 1.11 -5.91
N LYS A 127 1.07 1.63 -7.04
CA LYS A 127 1.25 0.78 -8.25
C LYS A 127 2.51 1.03 -9.08
N LYS A 128 2.71 2.25 -9.60
CA LYS A 128 3.64 2.44 -10.73
C LYS A 128 5.12 2.46 -10.34
N VAL A 129 5.46 3.19 -9.28
CA VAL A 129 6.88 3.40 -8.89
C VAL A 129 7.55 2.11 -8.42
N TYR A 130 6.78 1.23 -7.77
CA TYR A 130 7.28 -0.06 -7.31
C TYR A 130 7.84 -0.94 -8.45
N LEU A 131 7.17 -0.97 -9.61
CA LEU A 131 7.64 -1.75 -10.76
C LEU A 131 8.93 -1.20 -11.37
N LYS A 132 9.25 0.09 -11.17
CA LYS A 132 10.56 0.64 -11.53
C LYS A 132 11.67 0.01 -10.68
N ALA A 133 11.46 -0.08 -9.36
CA ALA A 133 12.40 -0.76 -8.46
C ALA A 133 12.55 -2.23 -8.82
N ALA A 134 11.43 -2.93 -8.92
CA ALA A 134 11.46 -4.37 -9.14
C ALA A 134 12.01 -4.77 -10.52
N GLY A 135 11.97 -3.86 -11.50
CA GLY A 135 12.58 -4.05 -12.81
C GLY A 135 14.12 -4.01 -12.80
N SER A 136 14.74 -3.40 -11.79
CA SER A 136 16.21 -3.31 -11.68
C SER A 136 16.84 -4.43 -10.85
N TRP A 137 16.04 -5.37 -10.34
CA TRP A 137 16.53 -6.49 -9.53
C TRP A 137 17.17 -7.59 -10.38
N GLU A 138 18.05 -8.39 -9.77
CA GLU A 138 18.69 -9.54 -10.42
C GLU A 138 17.65 -10.51 -11.02
N VAL A 139 16.58 -10.75 -10.26
CA VAL A 139 15.40 -11.49 -10.72
C VAL A 139 14.20 -10.55 -10.69
N PRO A 140 13.88 -9.89 -11.81
CA PRO A 140 12.89 -8.83 -11.85
C PRO A 140 11.46 -9.37 -11.66
N ILE A 141 10.56 -8.48 -11.25
CA ILE A 141 9.13 -8.77 -11.22
C ILE A 141 8.50 -8.42 -12.56
N ALA A 142 7.64 -9.32 -13.05
CA ALA A 142 6.70 -9.04 -14.11
C ALA A 142 5.26 -8.98 -13.56
N GLU A 143 4.46 -8.02 -14.03
CA GLU A 143 3.01 -8.07 -13.85
C GLU A 143 2.38 -8.92 -14.96
N VAL A 144 1.54 -9.88 -14.58
CA VAL A 144 0.78 -10.73 -15.49
C VAL A 144 -0.72 -10.53 -15.28
N GLN A 145 -1.50 -10.67 -16.35
CA GLN A 145 -2.96 -10.64 -16.30
C GLN A 145 -3.49 -12.06 -16.55
N ILE A 146 -4.11 -12.64 -15.52
CA ILE A 146 -4.64 -14.01 -15.56
C ILE A 146 -6.14 -13.93 -15.89
N PRO A 147 -6.64 -14.60 -16.94
CA PRO A 147 -8.07 -14.63 -17.23
C PRO A 147 -8.89 -15.17 -16.05
N HIS A 148 -9.91 -14.43 -15.62
CA HIS A 148 -10.79 -14.84 -14.53
C HIS A 148 -11.91 -15.72 -15.08
N VAL A 149 -11.61 -17.00 -15.31
CA VAL A 149 -12.54 -17.96 -15.94
C VAL A 149 -13.81 -18.25 -15.11
N ALA A 150 -13.79 -17.89 -13.83
CA ALA A 150 -14.91 -18.04 -12.89
C ALA A 150 -15.60 -16.71 -12.57
N ALA A 151 -15.33 -15.65 -13.33
CA ALA A 151 -15.89 -14.32 -13.10
C ALA A 151 -17.43 -14.31 -13.14
N ALA A 152 -18.05 -13.71 -12.11
CA ALA A 152 -19.41 -13.25 -12.18
C ALA A 152 -19.53 -11.97 -13.03
N ALA A 153 -20.76 -11.55 -13.35
CA ALA A 153 -21.01 -10.39 -14.21
C ALA A 153 -20.44 -9.06 -13.67
N THR A 154 -20.24 -8.95 -12.36
CA THR A 154 -19.68 -7.75 -11.69
C THR A 154 -18.17 -7.85 -11.45
N ASP A 155 -17.57 -9.00 -11.71
CA ASP A 155 -16.15 -9.21 -11.48
C ASP A 155 -15.32 -8.62 -12.61
N ARG A 156 -14.04 -8.34 -12.31
CA ARG A 156 -13.09 -8.01 -13.36
C ARG A 156 -12.79 -9.25 -14.20
N PRO A 157 -12.58 -9.11 -15.52
CA PRO A 157 -12.32 -10.23 -16.41
C PRO A 157 -10.91 -10.82 -16.23
N VAL A 158 -10.03 -10.12 -15.51
CA VAL A 158 -8.64 -10.53 -15.26
C VAL A 158 -8.25 -10.30 -13.81
N ILE A 159 -7.38 -11.17 -13.32
CA ILE A 159 -6.70 -11.06 -12.03
C ILE A 159 -5.26 -10.67 -12.32
N SER A 160 -4.83 -9.50 -11.84
CA SER A 160 -3.44 -9.08 -11.99
C SER A 160 -2.58 -9.66 -10.88
N ALA A 161 -1.45 -10.27 -11.24
CA ALA A 161 -0.50 -10.88 -10.30
C ALA A 161 0.92 -10.41 -10.62
N TYR A 162 1.79 -10.40 -9.60
CA TYR A 162 3.22 -10.20 -9.77
C TYR A 162 3.92 -11.55 -9.72
N VAL A 163 4.83 -11.78 -10.66
CA VAL A 163 5.55 -13.06 -10.81
C VAL A 163 7.05 -12.79 -10.85
N ARG A 164 7.81 -13.59 -10.10
CA ARG A 164 9.26 -13.74 -10.22
C ARG A 164 9.54 -15.17 -10.67
N VAL A 165 10.34 -15.33 -11.72
CA VAL A 165 10.75 -16.64 -12.22
C VAL A 165 12.27 -16.73 -12.11
N PRO A 166 12.83 -17.75 -11.45
CA PRO A 166 14.28 -17.95 -11.42
C PRO A 166 14.86 -18.00 -12.85
N PRO A 167 16.07 -17.47 -13.06
CA PRO A 167 16.67 -17.43 -14.39
C PRO A 167 16.87 -18.85 -14.94
N ASN A 168 16.70 -19.00 -16.25
CA ASN A 168 16.92 -20.25 -16.99
C ASN A 168 16.03 -21.43 -16.56
N GLN A 169 14.89 -21.19 -15.92
CA GLN A 169 13.91 -22.23 -15.59
C GLN A 169 12.61 -22.03 -16.37
N THR A 170 12.07 -23.11 -16.92
CA THR A 170 10.77 -23.14 -17.59
C THR A 170 9.68 -23.80 -16.75
N ALA A 171 10.07 -24.49 -15.66
CA ALA A 171 9.19 -25.06 -14.66
C ALA A 171 9.88 -25.02 -13.30
N SER A 172 9.17 -24.52 -12.29
CA SER A 172 9.64 -24.42 -10.91
C SER A 172 8.46 -24.64 -9.97
N PRO A 173 8.67 -25.14 -8.74
CA PRO A 173 7.67 -25.04 -7.68
C PRO A 173 7.23 -23.57 -7.51
N ALA A 174 5.93 -23.34 -7.45
CA ALA A 174 5.37 -22.00 -7.30
C ALA A 174 4.84 -21.81 -5.87
N VAL A 175 5.15 -20.66 -5.28
CA VAL A 175 4.52 -20.20 -4.04
C VAL A 175 3.57 -19.07 -4.40
N LEU A 176 2.29 -19.24 -4.07
CA LEU A 176 1.28 -18.21 -4.26
C LEU A 176 1.09 -17.46 -2.94
N LEU A 177 1.39 -16.17 -2.94
CA LEU A 177 1.27 -15.30 -1.78
C LEU A 177 -0.01 -14.49 -1.86
N PHE A 178 -0.83 -14.60 -0.81
CA PHE A 178 -1.99 -13.75 -0.58
C PHE A 178 -1.76 -12.91 0.66
N THR A 179 -2.05 -11.62 0.57
CA THR A 179 -2.03 -10.69 1.70
C THR A 179 -3.41 -10.60 2.36
N GLY A 180 -3.45 -10.06 3.58
CA GLY A 180 -4.70 -9.69 4.23
C GLY A 180 -5.36 -8.46 3.59
N LEU A 181 -6.46 -7.99 4.20
CA LEU A 181 -7.25 -6.87 3.70
C LEU A 181 -6.44 -5.58 3.45
N ASP A 182 -5.45 -5.33 4.31
CA ASP A 182 -4.67 -4.09 4.29
C ASP A 182 -3.31 -4.22 3.57
N GLY A 183 -2.96 -5.43 3.10
CA GLY A 183 -1.70 -5.67 2.41
C GLY A 183 -1.85 -5.55 0.90
N TYR A 184 -0.84 -5.01 0.24
CA TYR A 184 -0.77 -4.89 -1.21
C TYR A 184 0.18 -5.94 -1.80
N ARG A 185 -0.02 -6.26 -3.09
CA ARG A 185 0.86 -7.18 -3.86
C ARG A 185 2.37 -6.88 -3.72
N PRO A 186 2.84 -5.62 -3.68
CA PRO A 186 4.25 -5.28 -3.47
C PRO A 186 4.83 -5.65 -2.09
N ASP A 187 4.04 -5.97 -1.08
CA ASP A 187 4.51 -5.96 0.32
C ASP A 187 5.37 -7.17 0.70
N ASN A 188 5.37 -8.24 -0.12
CA ASN A 188 6.00 -9.53 0.22
C ASN A 188 6.82 -10.10 -0.93
N THR A 189 7.54 -9.23 -1.62
CA THR A 189 8.24 -9.54 -2.87
C THR A 189 9.75 -9.62 -2.78
N GLY A 190 10.31 -9.23 -1.62
CA GLY A 190 11.74 -9.28 -1.33
C GLY A 190 12.28 -10.70 -1.38
#